data_AF-A0A974B193-F1
#
_entry.id   AF-A0A974B193-F1
#
_cell.length_a   1.000
_cell.length_b   1.000
_cell.length_c   1.000
_cell.angle_alpha   90.00
_cell.angle_beta   90.00
_cell.angle_gamma   90.00
#
_symmetry.space_group_name_H-M   'P 1'
#
loop_
_entity.id
_entity.type
_entity.pdbx_description
1 polymer ?
#
loop_
_entity_poly.entity_id
_entity_poly.type
_entity_poly.pdbx_seq_one_letter_code
_entity_poly.pdbx_strand_id
1 'polypeptide(L)'
;MGRLWDKWMGTRRADGGTKAIPTQELRAALLALNGTGVPFRIREAGTGGADLLAEWRFLEPAWGSGATRRQVERTLKVWMRLCPGEREVRAMDEQWEVTRAGSPPGRTVARAHGRGPIRGIQKEWALEKGPDGRRRRVETFSFDSRELKDPLRNTVLGAGWSWRGVYKL
;
A
#
# COMPACT_ATOMS: atom_id res chain seq x y z
N MET A 1 -2.95 -16.57 21.06
CA MET A 1 -3.51 -15.48 20.23
C MET A 1 -3.75 -16.01 18.84
N GLY A 2 -5.02 -16.12 18.43
CA GLY A 2 -5.50 -17.13 17.47
C GLY A 2 -5.47 -16.75 15.98
N ARG A 3 -5.67 -17.78 15.14
CA ARG A 3 -5.74 -17.74 13.66
C ARG A 3 -6.63 -16.62 13.08
N LEU A 4 -7.65 -16.18 13.82
CA LEU A 4 -8.54 -15.09 13.42
C LEU A 4 -7.84 -13.73 13.38
N TRP A 5 -6.99 -13.44 14.37
CA TRP A 5 -6.20 -12.21 14.41
C TRP A 5 -5.16 -12.19 13.29
N ASP A 6 -4.51 -13.33 13.04
CA ASP A 6 -3.58 -13.49 11.92
C ASP A 6 -4.26 -13.24 10.56
N LYS A 7 -5.48 -13.77 10.36
CA LYS A 7 -6.28 -13.52 9.16
C LYS A 7 -6.68 -12.04 9.03
N TRP A 8 -6.98 -11.38 10.15
CA TRP A 8 -7.31 -9.95 10.16
C TRP A 8 -6.09 -9.07 9.85
N MET A 9 -4.93 -9.38 10.42
CA MET A 9 -3.66 -8.70 10.13
C MET A 9 -3.08 -9.07 8.76
N GLY A 10 -3.64 -10.10 8.10
CA GLY A 10 -3.21 -10.57 6.80
C GLY A 10 -1.82 -11.22 6.84
N THR A 11 -1.53 -11.94 7.92
CA THR A 11 -0.39 -12.83 8.08
C THR A 11 -0.50 -13.98 7.07
N ARG A 12 0.60 -14.29 6.38
CA ARG A 12 0.75 -15.43 5.46
C ARG A 12 2.04 -16.16 5.80
N ARG A 13 1.99 -17.49 5.90
CA ARG A 13 3.18 -18.31 6.18
C ARG A 13 3.80 -18.77 4.87
N ALA A 14 5.12 -18.85 4.83
CA ALA A 14 5.82 -19.51 3.72
C ALA A 14 5.45 -21.00 3.67
N ASP A 15 5.47 -21.56 2.47
CA ASP A 15 5.33 -23.00 2.31
C ASP A 15 6.54 -23.71 2.94
N GLY A 16 6.28 -24.75 3.73
CA GLY A 16 7.33 -25.46 4.49
C GLY A 16 8.42 -26.13 3.63
N GLY A 17 8.20 -26.23 2.32
CA GLY A 17 9.17 -26.77 1.35
C GLY A 17 10.14 -25.75 0.75
N THR A 18 9.89 -24.44 0.92
CA THR A 18 10.74 -23.40 0.33
C THR A 18 11.88 -23.04 1.28
N LYS A 19 13.13 -23.26 0.86
CA LYS A 19 14.30 -22.84 1.63
C LYS A 19 14.39 -21.31 1.66
N ALA A 20 14.39 -20.74 2.86
CA ALA A 20 14.55 -19.31 3.04
C ALA A 20 15.90 -18.83 2.51
N ILE A 21 15.87 -17.83 1.62
CA ILE A 21 17.08 -17.16 1.15
C ILE A 21 17.68 -16.26 2.25
N PRO A 22 18.97 -15.90 2.17
CA PRO A 22 19.60 -14.96 3.10
C PRO A 22 18.86 -13.62 3.19
N THR A 23 18.89 -12.98 4.37
CA THR A 23 18.22 -11.70 4.64
C THR A 23 18.60 -10.59 3.65
N GLN A 24 19.88 -10.55 3.25
CA GLN A 24 20.38 -9.56 2.29
C GLN A 24 19.80 -9.77 0.89
N GLU A 25 19.62 -11.02 0.47
CA GLU A 25 18.97 -11.33 -0.82
C GLU A 25 17.48 -10.99 -0.78
N LEU A 26 16.78 -11.29 0.32
CA LEU A 26 15.39 -10.87 0.50
C LEU A 26 15.25 -9.34 0.45
N ARG A 27 16.14 -8.63 1.15
CA ARG A 27 16.19 -7.16 1.14
C ARG A 27 16.38 -6.62 -0.28
N ALA A 28 17.33 -7.17 -1.03
CA ALA A 28 17.57 -6.79 -2.42
C ALA A 28 16.37 -7.09 -3.32
N ALA A 29 15.74 -8.27 -3.17
CA ALA A 29 14.54 -8.66 -3.91
C ALA A 29 13.37 -7.71 -3.67
N LEU A 30 13.16 -7.29 -2.42
CA LEU A 30 12.14 -6.28 -2.09
C LEU A 30 12.47 -4.94 -2.75
N LEU A 31 13.70 -4.44 -2.62
CA LEU A 31 14.09 -3.16 -3.24
C LEU A 31 13.99 -3.19 -4.77
N ALA A 32 14.21 -4.35 -5.40
CA ALA A 32 14.09 -4.53 -6.85
C ALA A 32 12.67 -4.30 -7.39
N LEU A 33 11.63 -4.41 -6.54
CA LEU A 33 10.24 -4.10 -6.94
C LEU A 33 10.08 -2.65 -7.42
N ASN A 34 10.94 -1.72 -7.01
CA ASN A 34 10.91 -0.35 -7.53
C ASN A 34 11.05 -0.27 -9.06
N GLY A 35 11.69 -1.26 -9.69
CA GLY A 35 11.90 -1.30 -11.14
C GLY A 35 10.83 -2.04 -11.93
N THR A 36 9.79 -2.58 -11.28
CA THR A 36 8.81 -3.46 -11.95
C THR A 36 7.52 -2.77 -12.37
N GLY A 37 7.47 -1.43 -12.28
CA GLY A 37 6.29 -0.64 -12.65
C GLY A 37 5.18 -0.62 -11.59
N VAL A 38 5.47 -1.05 -10.36
CA VAL A 38 4.54 -0.92 -9.23
C VAL A 38 4.24 0.56 -8.92
N PRO A 39 3.05 0.89 -8.40
CA PRO A 39 2.64 2.28 -8.19
C PRO A 39 3.24 2.92 -6.92
N PHE A 40 4.12 2.21 -6.22
CA PHE A 40 4.71 2.59 -4.94
C PHE A 40 6.23 2.57 -5.00
N ARG A 41 6.87 3.14 -3.97
CA ARG A 41 8.33 3.11 -3.83
C ARG A 41 8.74 2.44 -2.53
N ILE A 42 9.74 1.58 -2.57
CA ILE A 42 10.39 0.97 -1.42
C ILE A 42 11.72 1.66 -1.18
N ARG A 43 11.99 2.01 0.08
CA ARG A 43 13.26 2.58 0.50
C ARG A 43 13.71 2.00 1.82
N GLU A 44 14.98 2.19 2.11
CA GLU A 44 15.54 1.95 3.44
C GLU A 44 14.82 2.78 4.50
N ALA A 45 14.44 2.14 5.61
CA ALA A 45 13.85 2.80 6.75
C ALA A 45 14.97 3.22 7.71
N GLY A 46 15.18 4.53 7.86
CA GLY A 46 16.28 5.05 8.69
C GLY A 46 16.04 5.00 10.20
N THR A 47 14.78 4.96 10.66
CA THR A 47 14.43 5.02 12.09
C THR A 47 13.14 4.24 12.38
N GLY A 48 12.96 3.78 13.62
CA GLY A 48 11.69 3.23 14.11
C GLY A 48 11.54 1.70 14.08
N GLY A 49 12.64 0.94 14.01
CA GLY A 49 12.62 -0.52 14.13
C GLY A 49 12.20 -1.27 12.86
N ALA A 50 11.95 -0.56 11.76
CA ALA A 50 11.78 -1.13 10.43
C ALA A 50 13.13 -1.14 9.69
N ASP A 51 13.29 -2.11 8.79
CA ASP A 51 14.38 -2.19 7.83
C ASP A 51 14.01 -1.47 6.53
N LEU A 52 12.77 -1.64 6.07
CA LEU A 52 12.29 -1.13 4.79
C LEU A 52 10.93 -0.44 4.95
N LEU A 53 10.66 0.53 4.09
CA LEU A 53 9.39 1.22 3.98
C LEU A 53 8.92 1.21 2.53
N ALA A 54 7.76 0.60 2.29
CA ALA A 54 7.01 0.79 1.05
C ALA A 54 6.02 1.95 1.23
N GLU A 55 6.05 2.93 0.33
CA GLU A 55 5.19 4.12 0.35
C GLU A 55 4.47 4.28 -0.99
N TRP A 56 3.14 4.44 -0.93
CA TRP A 56 2.30 4.77 -2.07
C TRP A 56 1.55 6.07 -1.80
N ARG A 57 1.76 7.07 -2.66
CA ARG A 57 1.04 8.35 -2.64
C ARG A 57 0.17 8.49 -3.86
N PHE A 58 -1.09 8.86 -3.65
CA PHE A 58 -2.02 9.14 -4.74
C PHE A 58 -3.05 10.19 -4.31
N LEU A 59 -3.68 10.80 -5.32
CA LEU A 59 -4.79 11.71 -5.15
C LEU A 59 -6.07 10.97 -5.47
N GLU A 60 -7.00 10.95 -4.52
CA GLU A 60 -8.36 10.55 -4.81
C GLU A 60 -9.03 11.58 -5.74
N PRO A 61 -10.06 11.18 -6.49
CA PRO A 61 -10.81 12.10 -7.33
C PRO A 61 -11.38 13.26 -6.52
N ALA A 62 -11.36 14.45 -7.10
CA ALA A 62 -11.89 15.63 -6.44
C ALA A 62 -13.42 15.62 -6.48
N TRP A 63 -14.05 16.06 -5.40
CA TRP A 63 -15.50 16.25 -5.33
C TRP A 63 -15.86 17.71 -5.04
N GLY A 64 -17.07 18.12 -5.43
CA GLY A 64 -17.52 19.52 -5.34
C GLY A 64 -16.93 20.41 -6.44
N SER A 65 -17.28 21.71 -6.43
CA SER A 65 -16.85 22.67 -7.46
C SER A 65 -16.45 24.03 -6.86
N GLY A 66 -15.63 24.78 -7.61
CA GLY A 66 -15.16 26.11 -7.21
C GLY A 66 -14.51 26.12 -5.82
N ALA A 67 -14.98 27.03 -4.95
CA ALA A 67 -14.47 27.17 -3.58
C ALA A 67 -14.79 25.97 -2.66
N THR A 68 -15.75 25.13 -3.04
CA THR A 68 -16.14 23.92 -2.28
C THR A 68 -15.45 22.65 -2.79
N ARG A 69 -14.67 22.76 -3.87
CA ARG A 69 -13.88 21.65 -4.41
C ARG A 69 -12.95 21.13 -3.33
N ARG A 70 -12.99 19.82 -3.11
CA ARG A 70 -12.20 19.08 -2.14
C ARG A 70 -11.51 17.92 -2.83
N GLN A 71 -10.32 17.58 -2.36
CA GLN A 71 -9.56 16.45 -2.86
C GLN A 71 -8.74 15.84 -1.72
N VAL A 72 -8.66 14.52 -1.66
CA VAL A 72 -7.86 13.82 -0.66
C VAL A 72 -6.56 13.33 -1.29
N GLU A 73 -5.46 13.69 -0.65
CA GLU A 73 -4.16 13.08 -0.87
C GLU A 73 -3.98 11.96 0.14
N ARG A 74 -3.89 10.72 -0.33
CA ARG A 74 -3.69 9.54 0.51
C ARG A 74 -2.24 9.07 0.40
N THR A 75 -1.60 8.83 1.54
CA THR A 75 -0.31 8.16 1.64
C THR A 75 -0.48 6.86 2.41
N LEU A 76 -0.18 5.74 1.77
CA LEU A 76 -0.14 4.41 2.38
C LEU A 76 1.31 4.02 2.62
N LYS A 77 1.57 3.44 3.78
CA LYS A 77 2.89 3.01 4.21
C LYS A 77 2.82 1.58 4.74
N VAL A 78 3.76 0.76 4.31
CA VAL A 78 4.02 -0.57 4.89
C VAL A 78 5.44 -0.58 5.41
N TRP A 79 5.56 -0.53 6.73
CA TRP A 79 6.83 -0.61 7.45
C TRP A 79 7.18 -2.09 7.63
N MET A 80 8.36 -2.50 7.19
CA MET A 80 8.79 -3.90 7.17
C MET A 80 10.05 -4.08 8.00
N ARG A 81 10.02 -5.03 8.93
CA ARG A 81 11.18 -5.49 9.71
C ARG A 81 11.51 -6.92 9.32
N LEU A 82 12.76 -7.19 8.97
CA LEU A 82 13.25 -8.51 8.61
C LEU A 82 13.73 -9.21 9.88
N CYS A 83 13.11 -10.35 10.21
CA CYS A 83 13.42 -11.14 11.40
C CYS A 83 14.08 -12.47 11.00
N PRO A 84 15.44 -12.52 10.89
CA PRO A 84 16.14 -13.70 10.39
C PRO A 84 16.02 -14.94 11.28
N GLY A 85 15.91 -14.76 12.60
CA GLY A 85 15.76 -15.88 13.53
C GLY A 85 14.48 -16.68 13.27
N GLU A 86 13.38 -15.99 13.02
CA GLU A 86 12.06 -16.57 12.78
C GLU A 86 11.74 -16.77 11.29
N ARG A 87 12.60 -16.28 10.39
CA ARG A 87 12.39 -16.26 8.93
C ARG A 87 11.05 -15.62 8.57
N GLU A 88 10.77 -14.49 9.20
CA GLU A 88 9.55 -13.72 8.97
C GLU A 88 9.84 -12.25 8.69
N VAL A 89 8.97 -11.61 7.92
CA VAL A 89 8.89 -10.17 7.76
C VAL A 89 7.72 -9.67 8.58
N ARG A 90 7.98 -8.87 9.61
CA ARG A 90 6.93 -8.18 10.36
C ARG A 90 6.55 -6.91 9.62
N ALA A 91 5.27 -6.78 9.29
CA ALA A 91 4.75 -5.68 8.49
C ALA A 91 3.70 -4.89 9.26
N MET A 92 3.92 -3.60 9.41
CA MET A 92 2.98 -2.65 10.02
C MET A 92 2.48 -1.68 8.96
N ASP A 93 1.16 -1.66 8.80
CA ASP A 93 0.47 -0.77 7.88
C ASP A 93 0.16 0.57 8.56
N GLU A 94 0.37 1.68 7.86
CA GLU A 94 0.07 3.04 8.31
C GLU A 94 -0.51 3.87 7.15
N GLN A 95 -1.53 4.68 7.44
CA GLN A 95 -2.19 5.53 6.46
C GLN A 95 -2.25 6.99 6.92
N TRP A 96 -2.10 7.89 5.96
CA TRP A 96 -2.26 9.33 6.14
C TRP A 96 -3.18 9.87 5.05
N GLU A 97 -4.10 10.75 5.44
CA GLU A 97 -5.00 11.45 4.53
C GLU A 97 -4.86 12.95 4.78
N VAL A 98 -4.72 13.71 3.69
CA VAL A 98 -4.73 15.17 3.72
C VAL A 98 -5.81 15.66 2.78
N THR A 99 -6.88 16.22 3.34
CA THR A 99 -7.95 16.82 2.54
C THR A 99 -7.58 18.26 2.23
N ARG A 100 -7.51 18.58 0.95
CA ARG A 100 -7.24 19.92 0.42
C ARG A 100 -8.52 20.51 -0.17
N ALA A 101 -8.68 21.82 -0.06
CA ALA A 101 -9.80 22.55 -0.66
C ALA A 101 -9.32 23.71 -1.54
N GLY A 102 -10.16 24.10 -2.50
CA GLY A 102 -9.97 25.25 -3.39
C GLY A 102 -9.74 24.86 -4.85
N SER A 103 -9.67 25.89 -5.70
CA SER A 103 -9.35 25.79 -7.13
C SER A 103 -8.37 26.91 -7.52
N PRO A 104 -7.06 26.63 -7.66
CA PRO A 104 -6.43 25.32 -7.49
C PRO A 104 -6.41 24.84 -6.02
N PRO A 105 -6.38 23.52 -5.78
CA PRO A 105 -6.37 22.97 -4.42
C PRO A 105 -5.03 23.28 -3.73
N GLY A 106 -5.09 24.04 -2.63
CA GLY A 106 -3.88 24.41 -1.87
C GLY A 106 -4.07 24.43 -0.35
N ARG A 107 -5.28 24.74 0.13
CA ARG A 107 -5.56 24.86 1.56
C ARG A 107 -5.84 23.50 2.18
N THR A 108 -5.05 23.08 3.17
CA THR A 108 -5.36 21.89 3.99
C THR A 108 -6.56 22.20 4.88
N VAL A 109 -7.59 21.35 4.83
CA VAL A 109 -8.82 21.52 5.63
C VAL A 109 -9.06 20.36 6.59
N ALA A 110 -8.45 19.20 6.35
CA ALA A 110 -8.47 18.07 7.29
C ALA A 110 -7.21 17.22 7.14
N ARG A 111 -6.86 16.51 8.23
CA ARG A 111 -5.82 15.49 8.26
C ARG A 111 -6.35 14.28 9.04
N ALA A 112 -6.12 13.09 8.52
CA ALA A 112 -6.39 11.84 9.24
C ALA A 112 -5.13 10.96 9.25
N HIS A 113 -4.94 10.23 10.34
CA HIS A 113 -3.86 9.26 10.51
C HIS A 113 -4.43 8.00 11.12
N GLY A 114 -3.98 6.85 10.61
CA GLY A 114 -4.43 5.55 11.09
C GLY A 114 -3.33 4.49 10.99
N ARG A 115 -3.40 3.50 11.87
CA ARG A 115 -2.57 2.29 11.85
C ARG A 115 -3.45 1.06 11.85
N GLY A 116 -2.96 0.00 11.23
CA GLY A 116 -3.68 -1.25 11.10
C GLY A 116 -3.94 -1.63 9.63
N PRO A 117 -4.55 -2.80 9.39
CA PRO A 117 -4.59 -3.41 8.06
C PRO A 117 -5.22 -2.49 7.02
N ILE A 118 -4.42 -2.03 6.05
CA ILE A 118 -4.94 -1.29 4.91
C ILE A 118 -5.72 -2.28 4.05
N ARG A 119 -7.02 -2.03 3.92
CA ARG A 119 -7.95 -2.78 3.08
C ARG A 119 -8.85 -1.78 2.37
N GLY A 120 -8.90 -1.85 1.05
CA GLY A 120 -9.74 -0.95 0.28
C GLY A 120 -9.65 -1.24 -1.20
N ILE A 121 -10.79 -1.10 -1.86
CA ILE A 121 -10.93 -1.02 -3.31
C ILE A 121 -11.78 0.22 -3.55
N GLN A 122 -11.29 1.14 -4.36
CA GLN A 122 -12.05 2.30 -4.83
C GLN A 122 -11.96 2.34 -6.35
N LYS A 123 -13.08 2.56 -7.02
CA LYS A 123 -13.14 2.72 -8.46
C LYS A 123 -14.12 3.83 -8.80
N GLU A 124 -13.73 4.70 -9.70
CA GLU A 124 -14.60 5.72 -10.26
C GLU A 124 -14.66 5.63 -11.77
N TRP A 125 -15.82 6.00 -12.29
CA TRP A 125 -16.16 5.92 -13.70
C TRP A 125 -16.75 7.25 -14.16
N ALA A 126 -16.29 7.76 -15.30
CA ALA A 126 -16.92 8.87 -16.01
C ALA A 126 -17.70 8.37 -17.22
N LEU A 127 -18.74 9.11 -17.59
CA LEU A 127 -19.43 8.92 -18.86
C LEU A 127 -18.81 9.84 -19.90
N GLU A 128 -18.15 9.27 -20.89
CA GLU A 128 -17.57 9.99 -22.01
C GLU A 128 -18.32 9.68 -23.31
N LYS A 129 -18.36 10.65 -24.23
CA LYS A 129 -18.94 10.44 -25.55
C LYS A 129 -17.83 9.97 -26.50
N GLY A 130 -17.96 8.74 -27.01
CA GLY A 130 -17.01 8.16 -27.95
C GLY A 130 -17.05 8.84 -29.33
N PRO A 131 -16.08 8.54 -30.22
CA PRO A 131 -16.05 9.06 -31.58
C PRO A 131 -17.29 8.68 -32.42
N ASP A 132 -17.95 7.58 -32.05
CA ASP A 132 -19.21 7.08 -32.61
C ASP A 132 -20.46 7.81 -32.06
N GLY A 133 -20.27 8.81 -31.21
CA GLY A 133 -21.32 9.56 -30.55
C GLY A 133 -22.01 8.81 -29.40
N ARG A 134 -21.63 7.56 -29.11
CA ARG A 134 -22.22 6.75 -28.04
C ARG A 134 -21.54 7.04 -26.71
N ARG A 135 -22.33 7.05 -25.63
CA ARG A 135 -21.78 7.20 -24.28
C ARG A 135 -21.10 5.91 -23.84
N ARG A 136 -19.88 6.01 -23.33
CA ARG A 136 -19.09 4.91 -22.78
C ARG A 136 -18.73 5.24 -21.34
N ARG A 137 -18.69 4.23 -20.48
CA ARG A 137 -18.13 4.35 -19.13
C ARG A 137 -16.62 4.17 -19.24
N VAL A 138 -15.86 5.15 -18.78
CA VAL A 138 -14.40 5.13 -18.75
C VAL A 138 -13.97 5.15 -17.28
N GLU A 139 -13.13 4.21 -16.87
CA GLU A 139 -12.59 4.20 -15.50
C GLU A 139 -11.64 5.40 -15.36
N THR A 140 -11.96 6.34 -14.47
CA THR A 140 -11.15 7.55 -14.27
C THR A 140 -10.22 7.44 -13.08
N PHE A 141 -10.47 6.47 -12.20
CA PHE A 141 -9.64 6.20 -11.03
C PHE A 141 -9.85 4.76 -10.57
N SER A 142 -8.75 4.09 -10.24
CA SER A 142 -8.77 2.80 -9.55
C SER A 142 -7.71 2.82 -8.46
N PHE A 143 -8.12 2.35 -7.29
CA PHE A 143 -7.24 2.05 -6.18
C PHE A 143 -7.59 0.67 -5.66
N ASP A 144 -6.58 -0.18 -5.54
CA ASP A 144 -6.70 -1.45 -4.85
C ASP A 144 -5.49 -1.63 -3.93
N SER A 145 -5.75 -1.73 -2.63
CA SER A 145 -4.70 -2.00 -1.63
C SER A 145 -3.87 -3.24 -1.93
N ARG A 146 -4.39 -4.20 -2.70
CA ARG A 146 -3.66 -5.40 -3.15
C ARG A 146 -2.52 -5.07 -4.10
N GLU A 147 -2.61 -4.01 -4.90
CA GLU A 147 -1.54 -3.55 -5.79
C GLU A 147 -0.29 -3.14 -5.00
N LEU A 148 -0.44 -2.76 -3.73
CA LEU A 148 0.68 -2.55 -2.81
C LEU A 148 1.06 -3.83 -2.07
N LYS A 149 0.08 -4.52 -1.46
CA LYS A 149 0.38 -5.57 -0.50
C LYS A 149 0.78 -6.90 -1.14
N ASP A 150 0.20 -7.26 -2.28
CA ASP A 150 0.46 -8.55 -2.90
C ASP A 150 1.87 -8.65 -3.50
N PRO A 151 2.43 -7.64 -4.21
CA PRO A 151 3.83 -7.70 -4.66
C PRO A 151 4.82 -7.89 -3.50
N LEU A 152 4.62 -7.17 -2.39
CA LEU A 152 5.45 -7.30 -1.19
C LEU A 152 5.35 -8.71 -0.58
N ARG A 153 4.12 -9.19 -0.35
CA ARG A 153 3.87 -10.51 0.23
C ARG A 153 4.39 -11.64 -0.65
N ASN A 154 4.12 -11.59 -1.95
CA ASN A 154 4.50 -12.64 -2.88
C ASN A 154 6.03 -12.73 -2.99
N THR A 155 6.73 -11.60 -2.95
CA THR A 155 8.21 -11.57 -2.90
C THR A 155 8.73 -12.23 -1.62
N VAL A 156 8.15 -11.89 -0.47
CA VAL A 156 8.54 -12.48 0.83
C VAL A 156 8.27 -13.99 0.87
N LEU A 157 7.08 -14.41 0.45
CA LEU A 157 6.69 -15.82 0.45
C LEU A 157 7.50 -16.65 -0.56
N GLY A 158 7.71 -16.12 -1.77
CA GLY A 158 8.53 -16.76 -2.80
C GLY A 158 10.00 -16.91 -2.40
N ALA A 159 10.50 -16.02 -1.53
CA ALA A 159 11.82 -16.10 -0.92
C ALA A 159 11.92 -17.12 0.24
N GLY A 160 10.83 -17.81 0.59
CA GLY A 160 10.77 -18.76 1.71
C GLY A 160 10.59 -18.11 3.08
N TRP A 161 10.17 -16.85 3.14
CA TRP A 161 9.94 -16.11 4.38
C TRP A 161 8.44 -15.94 4.65
N SER A 162 8.05 -15.95 5.92
CA SER A 162 6.65 -15.68 6.29
C SER A 162 6.37 -14.19 6.34
N TRP A 163 5.18 -13.76 5.92
CA TRP A 163 4.67 -12.41 6.11
C TRP A 163 3.82 -12.33 7.38
N ARG A 164 4.17 -11.48 8.34
CA ARG A 164 3.41 -11.32 9.59
C ARG A 164 2.90 -9.90 9.74
N GLY A 165 1.58 -9.72 9.69
CA GLY A 165 0.98 -8.42 9.96
C GLY A 165 1.02 -8.13 11.46
N VAL A 166 1.49 -6.94 11.83
CA VAL A 166 1.58 -6.48 13.23
C VAL A 166 1.04 -5.06 13.36
N TYR A 167 0.54 -4.71 14.55
CA TYR A 167 0.07 -3.36 14.83
C TYR A 167 1.22 -2.40 15.18
N LYS A 168 2.37 -2.94 15.58
CA LYS A 168 3.60 -2.23 15.96
C LYS A 168 4.82 -3.11 15.67
N LEU A 169 5.94 -2.49 15.28
CA LEU A 169 7.25 -3.13 15.04
C LEU A 169 8.17 -3.15 16.27
#